data_AF-A0A951M8S0-F1
#
_entry.id   AF-A0A951M8S0-F1
#
_cell.length_a   1.000
_cell.length_b   1.000
_cell.length_c   1.000
_cell.angle_alpha   90.00
_cell.angle_beta   90.00
_cell.angle_gamma   90.00
#
_symmetry.space_group_name_H-M   'P 1'
#
loop_
_entity.id
_entity.type
_entity.pdbx_description
1 polymer ?
#
loop_
_entity_poly.entity_id
_entity_poly.type
_entity_poly.pdbx_seq_one_letter_code
_entity_poly.pdbx_strand_id
1 'polypeptide(L)'
;MKILYPILLGAFFLFIISSCGDNPEAPPRFYYGNYNLEVITMEQSIDLNDDGASSTNFKDQVASLTGEFNDRMTFLQGDEDQMFFSIYLPNVLTEQGGVPIIRYPAENLTLEVALEEENNQFQLLSQQPPNPDNGEIVSIELLDQLRIEFKVNKSLYDFEANEWVDVQVNYLFVRGLIET
;
A
#
# COMPACT_ATOMS: atom_id res chain seq x y z
N MET A 1 27.57 4.88 -67.37
CA MET A 1 27.45 5.17 -65.92
C MET A 1 25.98 5.36 -65.55
N LYS A 2 25.25 4.29 -65.16
CA LYS A 2 23.82 4.37 -64.78
C LYS A 2 23.43 3.33 -63.71
N ILE A 3 24.33 3.01 -62.78
CA ILE A 3 24.06 2.00 -61.72
C ILE A 3 24.33 2.56 -60.31
N LEU A 4 24.82 3.80 -60.17
CA LEU A 4 25.20 4.37 -58.86
C LEU A 4 24.01 4.84 -58.00
N TYR A 5 22.87 5.18 -58.61
CA TYR A 5 21.70 5.73 -57.89
C TYR A 5 20.91 4.71 -57.03
N PRO A 6 20.65 3.46 -57.47
CA PRO A 6 19.88 2.52 -56.64
C PRO A 6 20.66 2.02 -55.42
N ILE A 7 21.99 1.97 -55.49
CA ILE A 7 22.85 1.55 -54.37
C ILE A 7 22.84 2.62 -53.27
N LEU A 8 22.89 3.90 -53.64
CA LEU A 8 22.82 5.00 -52.68
C LEU A 8 21.44 5.08 -52.00
N LEU A 9 20.36 4.82 -52.74
CA LEU A 9 19.00 4.81 -52.19
C LEU A 9 18.76 3.64 -51.23
N GLY A 10 19.30 2.46 -51.53
CA GLY A 10 19.24 1.29 -50.65
C GLY A 10 20.03 1.46 -49.36
N ALA A 11 21.20 2.11 -49.43
CA ALA A 11 22.00 2.43 -48.25
C ALA A 11 21.29 3.45 -47.32
N PHE A 12 20.59 4.43 -47.89
CA PHE A 12 19.82 5.41 -47.12
C PHE A 12 18.63 4.75 -46.39
N PHE A 13 17.94 3.81 -47.05
CA PHE A 13 16.88 3.04 -46.40
C PHE A 13 17.39 2.18 -45.25
N LEU A 14 18.55 1.53 -45.39
CA LEU A 14 19.17 0.73 -44.32
C LEU A 14 19.61 1.55 -43.09
N PHE A 15 19.98 2.81 -43.27
CA PHE A 15 20.28 3.73 -42.16
C PHE A 15 19.03 4.12 -41.36
N ILE A 16 17.87 4.27 -42.02
CA ILE A 16 16.61 4.66 -41.35
C ILE A 16 16.06 3.52 -40.49
N ILE A 17 16.18 2.27 -40.95
CA ILE A 17 15.74 1.10 -40.15
C ILE A 17 16.70 0.77 -39.00
N SER A 18 17.96 1.22 -39.08
CA SER A 18 18.96 1.00 -38.03
C SER A 18 19.01 2.13 -36.98
N SER A 19 18.34 3.27 -37.22
CA SER A 19 18.25 4.36 -36.25
C SER A 19 17.05 4.24 -35.31
N CYS A 20 16.21 3.20 -35.45
CA CYS A 20 15.21 2.85 -34.45
C CYS A 20 15.87 1.92 -33.40
N GLY A 21 16.98 2.40 -32.84
CA GLY A 21 17.71 1.78 -31.74
C GLY A 21 17.43 2.47 -30.41
N ASP A 22 16.38 3.28 -30.35
CA ASP A 22 15.86 3.79 -29.09
C ASP A 22 15.06 2.66 -28.48
N ASN A 23 15.75 1.86 -27.66
CA ASN A 23 15.13 1.04 -26.64
C ASN A 23 14.13 1.96 -25.95
N PRO A 24 12.80 1.82 -26.15
CA PRO A 24 11.86 2.76 -25.59
C PRO A 24 12.04 2.66 -24.09
N GLU A 25 12.64 3.69 -23.51
CA GLU A 25 12.79 3.83 -22.07
C GLU A 25 11.39 3.59 -21.51
N ALA A 26 11.26 2.55 -20.68
CA ALA A 26 9.95 2.16 -20.17
C ALA A 26 9.30 3.43 -19.60
N PRO A 27 8.02 3.69 -19.89
CA PRO A 27 7.38 4.92 -19.47
C PRO A 27 7.61 5.09 -17.96
N PRO A 28 7.98 6.30 -17.49
CA PRO A 28 8.30 6.52 -16.10
C PRO A 28 7.15 6.04 -15.24
N ARG A 29 7.46 5.16 -14.27
CA ARG A 29 6.47 4.63 -13.32
C ARG A 29 5.99 5.80 -12.47
N PHE A 30 4.70 6.08 -12.50
CA PHE A 30 4.11 7.15 -11.72
C PHE A 30 3.23 6.56 -10.62
N TYR A 31 3.73 6.61 -9.39
CA TYR A 31 3.09 6.03 -8.22
C TYR A 31 2.58 7.09 -7.22
N TYR A 32 2.84 8.38 -7.44
CA TYR A 32 2.34 9.45 -6.56
C TYR A 32 0.82 9.68 -6.70
N GLY A 33 0.17 10.14 -5.63
CA GLY A 33 -1.24 10.52 -5.64
C GLY A 33 -2.03 10.02 -4.44
N ASN A 34 -3.37 10.04 -4.57
CA ASN A 34 -4.28 9.56 -3.53
C ASN A 34 -4.62 8.09 -3.77
N TYR A 35 -4.66 7.34 -2.68
CA TYR A 35 -5.08 5.95 -2.65
C TYR A 35 -6.19 5.77 -1.64
N ASN A 36 -7.18 4.94 -2.00
CA ASN A 36 -8.29 4.56 -1.16
C ASN A 36 -8.07 3.14 -0.62
N LEU A 37 -8.47 2.89 0.62
CA LEU A 37 -8.35 1.63 1.33
C LEU A 37 -9.53 0.73 0.97
N GLU A 38 -9.25 -0.19 0.05
CA GLU A 38 -10.29 -1.08 -0.48
C GLU A 38 -10.51 -2.27 0.46
N VAL A 39 -9.43 -2.94 0.85
CA VAL A 39 -9.46 -4.24 1.53
C VAL A 39 -8.58 -4.22 2.78
N ILE A 40 -9.09 -4.82 3.86
CA ILE A 40 -8.34 -5.13 5.08
C ILE A 40 -8.60 -6.58 5.45
N THR A 41 -7.58 -7.42 5.37
CA THR A 41 -7.69 -8.86 5.66
C THR A 41 -6.70 -9.30 6.71
N MET A 42 -7.11 -10.22 7.56
CA MET A 42 -6.27 -10.93 8.52
C MET A 42 -5.88 -12.30 7.98
N GLU A 43 -4.69 -12.78 8.35
CA GLU A 43 -4.24 -14.14 8.01
C GLU A 43 -5.04 -15.24 8.73
N GLN A 44 -5.69 -14.89 9.84
CA GLN A 44 -6.54 -15.79 10.62
C GLN A 44 -7.90 -15.16 10.91
N SER A 45 -8.87 -16.01 11.17
CA SER A 45 -10.23 -15.60 11.53
C SER A 45 -10.27 -15.21 13.00
N ILE A 46 -10.81 -14.05 13.32
CA ILE A 46 -10.89 -13.51 14.69
C ILE A 46 -12.29 -12.91 14.88
N ASP A 47 -12.90 -13.11 16.05
CA ASP A 47 -14.08 -12.36 16.50
C ASP A 47 -13.60 -11.10 17.23
N LEU A 48 -13.64 -9.95 16.55
CA LEU A 48 -13.20 -8.68 17.11
C LEU A 48 -14.33 -7.88 17.76
N ASN A 49 -15.58 -8.27 17.49
CA ASN A 49 -16.75 -7.45 17.77
C ASN A 49 -17.73 -8.07 18.76
N ASP A 50 -17.42 -9.28 19.26
CA ASP A 50 -18.21 -10.03 20.23
C ASP A 50 -19.63 -10.34 19.71
N ASP A 51 -19.76 -10.56 18.39
CA ASP A 51 -21.01 -11.01 17.76
C ASP A 51 -21.11 -12.55 17.66
N GLY A 52 -20.05 -13.27 18.07
CA GLY A 52 -19.95 -14.72 18.04
C GLY A 52 -19.59 -15.29 16.67
N ALA A 53 -19.21 -14.45 15.70
CA ALA A 53 -18.77 -14.86 14.38
C ALA A 53 -17.38 -14.32 14.04
N SER A 54 -16.40 -15.22 14.10
CA SER A 54 -15.04 -14.95 13.61
C SER A 54 -14.99 -14.73 12.10
N SER A 55 -14.18 -13.79 11.64
CA SER A 55 -13.92 -13.55 10.21
C SER A 55 -12.48 -13.12 9.94
N THR A 56 -11.99 -13.36 8.72
CA THR A 56 -10.71 -12.79 8.24
C THR A 56 -10.88 -11.37 7.68
N ASN A 57 -12.12 -10.93 7.42
CA ASN A 57 -12.39 -9.58 6.94
C ASN A 57 -12.38 -8.59 8.10
N PHE A 58 -11.21 -8.01 8.35
CA PHE A 58 -11.02 -7.01 9.40
C PHE A 58 -11.91 -5.78 9.20
N LYS A 59 -12.10 -5.36 7.94
CA LYS A 59 -12.93 -4.18 7.62
C LYS A 59 -14.37 -4.40 8.08
N ASP A 60 -14.95 -5.56 7.80
CA ASP A 60 -16.33 -5.88 8.21
C ASP A 60 -16.45 -6.02 9.73
N GLN A 61 -15.49 -6.71 10.35
CA GLN A 61 -15.43 -6.90 11.81
C GLN A 61 -15.38 -5.57 12.57
N VAL A 62 -14.66 -4.57 12.04
CA VAL A 62 -14.60 -3.23 12.64
C VAL A 62 -15.79 -2.35 12.20
N ALA A 63 -16.33 -2.53 10.98
CA ALA A 63 -17.41 -1.69 10.45
C ALA A 63 -18.74 -1.86 11.18
N SER A 64 -19.01 -3.04 11.76
CA SER A 64 -20.20 -3.24 12.59
C SER A 64 -20.17 -2.43 13.90
N LEU A 65 -18.98 -1.97 14.30
CA LEU A 65 -18.75 -1.31 15.58
C LEU A 65 -18.63 0.22 15.48
N THR A 66 -18.37 0.76 14.28
CA THR A 66 -18.06 2.17 14.08
C THR A 66 -18.78 2.76 12.86
N GLY A 67 -18.98 4.08 12.85
CA GLY A 67 -19.39 4.83 11.65
C GLY A 67 -18.27 4.93 10.60
N GLU A 68 -18.34 5.94 9.73
CA GLU A 68 -17.45 6.13 8.58
C GLU A 68 -15.94 6.01 8.90
N PHE A 69 -15.23 5.23 8.07
CA PHE A 69 -13.78 5.09 8.12
C PHE A 69 -13.12 6.20 7.31
N ASN A 70 -11.98 6.72 7.77
CA ASN A 70 -11.07 7.42 6.88
C ASN A 70 -10.25 6.36 6.14
N ASP A 71 -10.58 6.14 4.88
CA ASP A 71 -10.06 5.11 4.00
C ASP A 71 -8.94 5.63 3.11
N ARG A 72 -8.17 6.64 3.55
CA ARG A 72 -7.25 7.35 2.66
C ARG A 72 -5.78 7.20 3.01
N MET A 73 -4.99 7.07 1.95
CA MET A 73 -3.55 7.28 1.94
C MET A 73 -3.20 8.36 0.92
N THR A 74 -2.43 9.35 1.37
CA THR A 74 -1.81 10.33 0.45
C THR A 74 -0.36 9.96 0.26
N PHE A 75 0.06 9.90 -1.00
CA PHE A 75 1.42 9.60 -1.40
C PHE A 75 2.05 10.82 -2.08
N LEU A 76 3.05 11.41 -1.42
CA LEU A 76 3.74 12.62 -1.87
C LEU A 76 5.21 12.34 -2.24
N GLN A 77 5.71 13.09 -3.22
CA GLN A 77 7.13 13.12 -3.58
C GLN A 77 7.91 13.99 -2.57
N GLY A 78 9.05 13.48 -2.11
CA GLY A 78 10.04 14.21 -1.32
C GLY A 78 11.28 14.59 -2.13
N ASP A 79 12.30 15.10 -1.44
CA ASP A 79 13.62 15.36 -2.02
C ASP A 79 14.42 14.04 -2.15
N GLU A 80 15.39 13.98 -3.07
CA GLU A 80 16.35 12.86 -3.18
C GLU A 80 15.70 11.45 -3.29
N ASP A 81 14.66 11.31 -4.12
CA ASP A 81 13.90 10.06 -4.34
C ASP A 81 13.14 9.52 -3.10
N GLN A 82 13.09 10.31 -2.02
CA GLN A 82 12.31 10.00 -0.84
C GLN A 82 10.81 10.24 -1.06
N MET A 83 10.02 9.54 -0.27
CA MET A 83 8.60 9.37 -0.50
C MET A 83 7.87 9.39 0.84
N PHE A 84 6.74 10.09 0.89
CA PHE A 84 5.95 10.22 2.12
C PHE A 84 4.59 9.57 1.97
N PHE A 85 4.27 8.62 2.86
CA PHE A 85 2.91 8.13 3.07
C PHE A 85 2.31 8.79 4.31
N SER A 86 1.07 9.25 4.19
CA SER A 86 0.24 9.61 5.34
C SER A 86 -0.97 8.69 5.36
N ILE A 87 -1.07 7.84 6.38
CA ILE A 87 -2.09 6.78 6.48
C ILE A 87 -2.81 6.76 7.82
N TYR A 88 -4.10 6.46 7.74
CA TYR A 88 -4.92 6.05 8.88
C TYR A 88 -5.06 4.52 8.86
N LEU A 89 -4.45 3.84 9.83
CA LEU A 89 -4.66 2.41 10.02
C LEU A 89 -5.60 2.21 11.21
N PRO A 90 -6.74 1.50 11.03
CA PRO A 90 -7.61 1.16 12.15
C PRO A 90 -6.82 0.34 13.18
N ASN A 91 -7.06 0.63 14.46
CA ASN A 91 -6.44 -0.07 15.56
C ASN A 91 -7.46 -0.46 16.61
N VAL A 92 -7.22 -1.59 17.29
CA VAL A 92 -8.09 -2.15 18.31
C VAL A 92 -7.33 -2.09 19.63
N LEU A 93 -7.68 -1.12 20.48
CA LEU A 93 -6.99 -0.85 21.73
C LEU A 93 -7.85 -1.26 22.93
N THR A 94 -7.75 -2.54 23.25
CA THR A 94 -8.04 -3.15 24.56
C THR A 94 -9.49 -3.36 24.98
N GLU A 95 -9.67 -4.45 25.72
CA GLU A 95 -10.87 -4.85 26.47
C GLU A 95 -10.99 -3.99 27.74
N GLN A 96 -12.15 -3.39 28.00
CA GLN A 96 -12.48 -2.82 29.32
C GLN A 96 -13.67 -3.58 29.92
N GLY A 97 -13.38 -4.56 30.77
CA GLY A 97 -14.41 -5.31 31.50
C GLY A 97 -15.27 -6.20 30.61
N GLY A 98 -14.65 -6.92 29.67
CA GLY A 98 -15.32 -7.77 28.68
C GLY A 98 -15.91 -7.03 27.49
N VAL A 99 -15.70 -5.72 27.36
CA VAL A 99 -16.24 -4.91 26.26
C VAL A 99 -15.10 -4.48 25.32
N PRO A 100 -15.20 -4.71 24.00
CA PRO A 100 -14.22 -4.22 23.04
C PRO A 100 -14.17 -2.69 23.07
N ILE A 101 -13.01 -2.10 23.37
CA ILE A 101 -12.77 -0.69 23.09
C ILE A 101 -11.85 -0.60 21.87
N ILE A 102 -12.45 -0.48 20.70
CA ILE A 102 -11.70 -0.18 19.48
C ILE A 102 -11.41 1.33 19.47
N ARG A 103 -10.18 1.74 19.82
CA ARG A 103 -9.73 3.13 19.66
C ARG A 103 -8.84 3.26 18.43
N TYR A 104 -9.26 4.14 17.53
CA TYR A 104 -8.38 4.61 16.47
C TYR A 104 -7.27 5.49 17.05
N PRO A 105 -6.05 5.42 16.50
CA PRO A 105 -5.01 6.38 16.81
C PRO A 105 -5.52 7.80 16.55
N ALA A 106 -5.23 8.72 17.47
CA ALA A 106 -5.65 10.12 17.36
C ALA A 106 -4.91 10.87 16.23
N GLU A 107 -3.83 10.29 15.72
CA GLU A 107 -2.90 10.91 14.78
C GLU A 107 -2.57 9.99 13.61
N ASN A 108 -2.21 10.61 12.49
CA ASN A 108 -1.75 9.91 11.29
C ASN A 108 -0.42 9.22 11.52
N LEU A 109 -0.29 8.04 10.92
CA LEU A 109 1.01 7.44 10.70
C LEU A 109 1.63 8.10 9.47
N THR A 110 2.77 8.75 9.67
CA THR A 110 3.57 9.33 8.58
C THR A 110 4.81 8.47 8.39
N LEU A 111 5.02 8.00 7.17
CA LEU A 111 6.13 7.15 6.80
C LEU A 111 6.97 7.85 5.76
N GLU A 112 8.28 7.86 5.97
CA GLU A 112 9.26 8.22 4.97
C GLU A 112 9.85 6.93 4.40
N VAL A 113 9.82 6.78 3.09
CA VAL A 113 10.23 5.56 2.41
C VAL A 113 11.09 5.83 1.18
N ALA A 114 11.79 4.79 0.71
CA ALA A 114 12.47 4.75 -0.59
C ALA A 114 12.04 3.50 -1.37
N LEU A 115 11.90 3.57 -2.69
CA LEU A 115 11.50 2.43 -3.52
C LEU A 115 12.74 1.64 -3.95
N GLU A 116 12.76 0.37 -3.61
CA GLU A 116 13.68 -0.62 -4.16
C GLU A 116 13.09 -1.18 -5.48
N GLU A 117 13.54 -0.66 -6.61
CA GLU A 117 12.99 -1.02 -7.94
C GLU A 117 13.18 -2.49 -8.32
N GLU A 118 14.17 -3.19 -7.73
CA GLU A 118 14.47 -4.59 -8.04
C GLU A 118 13.37 -5.56 -7.57
N ASN A 119 12.73 -5.25 -6.45
CA ASN A 119 11.73 -6.09 -5.79
C ASN A 119 10.37 -5.38 -5.62
N ASN A 120 10.23 -4.13 -6.10
CA ASN A 120 9.06 -3.28 -5.93
C ASN A 120 8.65 -3.09 -4.45
N GLN A 121 9.61 -3.07 -3.53
CA GLN A 121 9.35 -2.84 -2.11
C GLN A 121 9.73 -1.43 -1.69
N PHE A 122 8.94 -0.84 -0.81
CA PHE A 122 9.30 0.41 -0.17
C PHE A 122 10.06 0.12 1.11
N GLN A 123 11.32 0.54 1.16
CA GLN A 123 12.15 0.53 2.35
C GLN A 123 11.70 1.66 3.30
N LEU A 124 11.35 1.31 4.54
CA LEU A 124 11.00 2.28 5.56
C LEU A 124 12.26 2.98 6.09
N LEU A 125 12.36 4.29 5.88
CA LEU A 125 13.47 5.12 6.36
C LEU A 125 13.16 5.73 7.73
N SER A 126 11.94 6.25 7.90
CA SER A 126 11.49 6.84 9.16
C SER A 126 9.98 6.73 9.34
N GLN A 127 9.53 6.78 10.60
CA GLN A 127 8.13 6.65 10.99
C GLN A 127 7.80 7.64 12.12
N GLN A 128 6.64 8.29 12.02
CA GLN A 128 6.07 9.16 13.06
C GLN A 128 4.59 8.83 13.28
N PRO A 129 4.16 8.57 14.53
CA PRO A 129 4.98 8.46 15.73
C PRO A 129 5.90 7.21 15.71
N PRO A 130 7.06 7.20 16.39
CA PRO A 130 8.02 6.09 16.31
C PRO A 130 7.47 4.76 16.83
N ASN A 131 6.61 4.81 17.84
CA ASN A 131 5.91 3.65 18.41
C ASN A 131 4.40 3.82 18.17
N PRO A 132 3.90 3.45 16.99
CA PRO A 132 2.48 3.54 16.71
C PRO A 132 1.76 2.45 17.48
N ASP A 133 0.61 2.80 18.05
CA ASP A 133 -0.27 1.81 18.65
C ASP A 133 -0.77 0.79 17.60
N ASN A 134 -0.67 1.13 16.31
CA ASN A 134 -1.28 0.44 15.17
C ASN A 134 -0.61 -0.88 14.78
N GLY A 135 0.44 -1.31 15.48
CA GLY A 135 1.23 -2.48 15.14
C GLY A 135 2.51 -2.16 14.37
N GLU A 136 3.27 -3.21 14.05
CA GLU A 136 4.58 -3.13 13.38
C GLU A 136 4.42 -3.33 11.87
N ILE A 137 4.89 -2.38 11.06
CA ILE A 137 4.91 -2.53 9.59
C ILE A 137 5.99 -3.53 9.21
N VAL A 138 5.57 -4.64 8.60
CA VAL A 138 6.46 -5.72 8.12
C VAL A 138 6.97 -5.41 6.72
N SER A 139 6.07 -4.98 5.82
CA SER A 139 6.43 -4.68 4.44
C SER A 139 5.45 -3.71 3.81
N ILE A 140 5.95 -2.98 2.81
CA ILE A 140 5.17 -2.10 1.95
C ILE A 140 5.55 -2.45 0.51
N GLU A 141 4.61 -2.94 -0.28
CA GLU A 141 4.89 -3.48 -1.62
C GLU A 141 4.07 -2.75 -2.69
N LEU A 142 4.73 -2.34 -3.77
CA LEU A 142 4.08 -1.84 -4.98
C LEU A 142 3.69 -3.04 -5.86
N LEU A 143 2.43 -3.45 -5.78
CA LEU A 143 1.91 -4.57 -6.57
C LEU A 143 1.83 -4.22 -8.06
N ASP A 144 1.43 -2.98 -8.35
CA ASP A 144 1.48 -2.34 -9.67
C ASP A 144 1.37 -0.82 -9.53
N GLN A 145 1.31 -0.09 -10.65
CA GLN A 145 1.28 1.38 -10.67
C GLN A 145 0.06 2.01 -9.97
N LEU A 146 -0.94 1.22 -9.59
CA LEU A 146 -2.17 1.68 -8.96
C LEU A 146 -2.40 1.04 -7.59
N ARG A 147 -1.62 0.04 -7.18
CA ARG A 147 -1.91 -0.76 -5.99
C ARG A 147 -0.70 -0.91 -5.09
N ILE A 148 -0.90 -0.59 -3.82
CA ILE A 148 0.11 -0.72 -2.76
C ILE A 148 -0.47 -1.61 -1.66
N GLU A 149 0.30 -2.62 -1.23
CA GLU A 149 -0.04 -3.49 -0.11
C GLU A 149 0.85 -3.17 1.10
N PHE A 150 0.22 -3.01 2.26
CA PHE A 150 0.92 -2.91 3.55
C PHE A 150 0.64 -4.17 4.35
N LYS A 151 1.68 -4.76 4.92
CA LYS A 151 1.57 -5.86 5.89
C LYS A 151 1.96 -5.34 7.25
N VAL A 152 1.09 -5.51 8.23
CA VAL A 152 1.27 -4.97 9.58
C VAL A 152 0.99 -6.07 10.59
N ASN A 153 1.95 -6.36 11.45
CA ASN A 153 1.76 -7.25 12.59
C ASN A 153 1.05 -6.51 13.71
N LYS A 154 -0.04 -7.08 14.21
CA LYS A 154 -0.85 -6.52 15.30
C LYS A 154 -1.11 -7.58 16.36
N SER A 155 -1.30 -7.14 17.58
CA SER A 155 -1.91 -7.96 18.62
C SER A 155 -3.37 -7.56 18.75
N LEU A 156 -4.29 -8.49 18.48
CA LEU A 156 -5.73 -8.26 18.51
C LEU A 156 -6.37 -9.19 19.55
N TYR A 157 -7.46 -8.75 20.17
CA TYR A 157 -8.20 -9.59 21.10
C TYR A 157 -9.25 -10.40 20.36
N ASP A 158 -9.24 -11.72 20.56
CA ASP A 158 -10.25 -12.64 20.03
C ASP A 158 -11.29 -12.92 21.12
N PHE A 159 -12.54 -12.48 20.91
CA PHE A 159 -13.63 -12.70 21.86
C PHE A 159 -14.09 -14.15 21.90
N GLU A 160 -13.95 -14.90 20.80
CA GLU A 160 -14.30 -16.32 20.75
C GLU A 160 -13.32 -17.14 21.59
N ALA A 161 -12.01 -16.87 21.44
CA ALA A 161 -10.96 -17.56 22.19
C ALA A 161 -10.69 -16.96 23.58
N ASN A 162 -11.16 -15.73 23.83
CA ASN A 162 -10.92 -14.95 25.05
C ASN A 162 -9.41 -14.78 25.35
N GLU A 163 -8.63 -14.44 24.32
CA GLU A 163 -7.19 -14.22 24.41
C GLU A 163 -6.68 -13.18 23.40
N TRP A 164 -5.48 -12.65 23.67
CA TRP A 164 -4.75 -11.81 22.73
C TRP A 164 -3.99 -12.69 21.73
N VAL A 165 -4.18 -12.43 20.45
CA VAL A 165 -3.55 -13.17 19.34
C VAL A 165 -2.74 -12.21 18.47
N ASP A 166 -1.52 -12.63 18.13
CA ASP A 166 -0.68 -11.91 17.18
C ASP A 166 -1.07 -12.31 15.76
N VAL A 167 -1.41 -11.34 14.93
CA VAL A 167 -1.91 -11.54 13.57
C VAL A 167 -1.30 -10.53 12.60
N GLN A 168 -1.00 -11.00 11.39
CA GLN A 168 -0.64 -10.10 10.30
C GLN A 168 -1.92 -9.61 9.61
N VAL A 169 -2.02 -8.30 9.46
CA VAL A 169 -3.11 -7.61 8.77
C VAL A 169 -2.57 -7.02 7.47
N ASN A 170 -3.21 -7.35 6.36
CA ASN A 170 -2.88 -6.87 5.03
C ASN A 170 -3.87 -5.77 4.64
N TYR A 171 -3.34 -4.60 4.28
CA TYR A 171 -4.09 -3.44 3.81
C TYR A 171 -3.81 -3.22 2.34
N LEU A 172 -4.85 -3.24 1.50
CA LEU A 172 -4.72 -2.95 0.07
C LEU A 172 -5.24 -1.54 -0.22
N PHE A 173 -4.32 -0.70 -0.69
CA PHE A 173 -4.59 0.65 -1.14
C PHE A 173 -4.63 0.69 -2.67
N VAL A 174 -5.69 1.26 -3.24
CA VAL A 174 -5.89 1.41 -4.68
C VAL A 174 -5.98 2.87 -5.05
N ARG A 175 -5.22 3.29 -6.06
CA ARG A 175 -5.21 4.66 -6.54
C ARG A 175 -6.58 5.04 -7.08
N GLY A 176 -7.12 6.14 -6.57
CA GLY A 176 -8.47 6.58 -6.88
C GLY A 176 -8.62 8.09 -6.80
N LEU A 177 -9.77 8.59 -7.25
CA LEU A 177 -10.16 9.97 -7.02
C LEU A 177 -10.52 10.15 -5.54
N ILE A 178 -10.39 11.39 -5.07
CA ILE A 178 -10.92 11.80 -3.78
C ILE A 178 -12.46 11.82 -3.92
N GLU A 179 -13.14 10.77 -3.49
CA GLU A 179 -14.60 10.77 -3.33
C GLU A 179 -15.00 11.63 -2.11
N THR A 180 -15.79 12.68 -2.35
CA THR A 180 -16.25 13.63 -1.32
C THR A 180 -17.60 13.25 -0.74
#